data_AF-A0AA41VC16-F1
#
_entry.id   AF-A0AA41VC16-F1
#
_cell.length_a   1.000
_cell.length_b   1.000
_cell.length_c   1.000
_cell.angle_alpha   90.00
_cell.angle_beta   90.00
_cell.angle_gamma   90.00
#
_symmetry.space_group_name_H-M   'P 1'
#
loop_
_entity.id
_entity.type
_entity.pdbx_description
1 polymer ?
#
loop_
_entity_poly.entity_id
_entity_poly.type
_entity_poly.pdbx_seq_one_letter_code
_entity_poly.pdbx_strand_id
1 'polypeptide(L)'
;MAPKNLLRHKDCKSNLSEFDDVQGHPGFDKQGTRFKRLIKDQNDHSDLEEGIRRLVLCSGKVYYELDEERKKAQGKDVAICRVEQLCPFPYDLIQRELKRYP
;
A
#
# COMPACT_ATOMS: atom_id res chain seq x y z
N MET A 1 -8.08 8.80 -11.18
CA MET A 1 -9.00 9.82 -10.62
C MET A 1 -8.17 10.87 -9.89
N ALA A 2 -8.30 12.15 -10.24
CA ALA A 2 -7.53 13.20 -9.59
C ALA A 2 -8.02 13.46 -8.15
N PRO A 3 -7.11 13.71 -7.19
CA PRO A 3 -7.48 13.94 -5.79
C PRO A 3 -8.10 15.33 -5.57
N LYS A 4 -8.98 15.42 -4.57
CA LYS A 4 -9.45 16.70 -4.00
C LYS A 4 -8.97 16.83 -2.55
N ASN A 5 -9.52 16.00 -1.66
CA ASN A 5 -9.18 16.02 -0.23
C ASN A 5 -7.72 15.63 0.03
N LEU A 6 -7.16 14.71 -0.75
CA LEU A 6 -5.79 14.21 -0.54
C LEU A 6 -4.72 15.28 -0.75
N LEU A 7 -5.02 16.39 -1.44
CA LEU A 7 -4.09 17.50 -1.65
C LEU A 7 -3.64 18.17 -0.33
N ARG A 8 -4.41 18.00 0.75
CA ARG A 8 -4.13 18.59 2.07
C ARG A 8 -4.22 17.57 3.21
N HIS A 9 -4.35 16.28 2.89
CA HIS A 9 -4.48 15.25 3.91
C HIS A 9 -3.12 15.03 4.59
N LYS A 10 -3.09 15.03 5.93
CA LYS A 10 -1.84 15.01 6.71
C LYS A 10 -0.97 13.78 6.44
N ASP A 11 -1.61 12.65 6.18
CA ASP A 11 -0.95 11.38 5.88
C ASP A 11 -0.72 11.13 4.39
N CYS A 12 -1.23 12.01 3.50
CA CYS A 12 -0.99 11.93 2.06
C CYS A 12 0.22 12.77 1.66
N LYS A 13 1.39 12.37 2.16
CA LYS A 13 2.68 13.00 1.89
C LYS A 13 3.72 11.93 1.57
N SER A 14 4.70 12.29 0.74
CA SER A 14 5.85 11.44 0.42
C SER A 14 7.12 12.21 0.73
N ASN A 15 8.16 11.50 1.17
CA ASN A 15 9.49 12.08 1.34
C ASN A 15 10.16 12.32 -0.02
N LEU A 16 11.09 13.26 -0.09
CA LEU A 16 11.81 13.54 -1.35
C LEU A 16 12.63 12.34 -1.83
N SER A 17 13.14 11.53 -0.91
CA SER A 17 13.84 10.28 -1.19
C SER A 17 12.97 9.24 -1.91
N GLU A 18 11.64 9.38 -1.90
CA GLU A 18 10.74 8.52 -2.67
C GLU A 18 10.68 8.86 -4.17
N PHE A 19 11.42 9.88 -4.60
CA PHE A 19 11.44 10.38 -5.97
C PHE A 19 12.84 10.38 -6.61
N ASP A 20 13.86 9.79 -5.96
CA ASP A 20 15.20 9.64 -6.52
C ASP A 20 15.58 8.16 -6.73
N ASP A 21 16.57 7.91 -7.58
CA ASP A 21 17.07 6.56 -7.89
C ASP A 21 18.28 6.17 -7.01
N VAL A 22 18.27 6.57 -5.74
CA VAL A 22 19.36 6.22 -4.81
C VAL A 22 19.05 4.89 -4.13
N GLN A 23 19.99 3.95 -4.23
CA GLN A 23 19.83 2.63 -3.62
C GLN A 23 19.65 2.74 -2.09
N GLY A 24 18.61 2.09 -1.57
CA GLY A 24 18.28 2.10 -0.14
C GLY A 24 17.31 3.20 0.29
N HIS A 25 16.98 4.15 -0.59
CA HIS A 25 15.91 5.10 -0.32
C HIS A 25 14.53 4.43 -0.37
N PRO A 26 13.54 4.89 0.44
CA PRO A 26 12.18 4.39 0.38
C PRO A 26 11.62 4.58 -1.03
N GLY A 27 11.02 3.56 -1.66
CA GLY A 27 10.54 3.69 -3.03
C GLY A 27 11.46 3.06 -4.09
N PHE A 28 12.75 2.94 -3.78
CA PHE A 28 13.72 2.26 -4.63
C PHE A 28 13.43 0.75 -4.65
N ASP A 29 13.15 0.21 -5.84
CA ASP A 29 13.05 -1.23 -6.06
C ASP A 29 14.21 -1.77 -6.92
N LYS A 30 14.18 -3.07 -7.29
CA LYS A 30 15.25 -3.70 -8.09
C LYS A 30 15.52 -3.00 -9.43
N GLN A 31 14.60 -2.18 -9.92
CA GLN A 31 14.72 -1.44 -11.18
C GLN A 31 14.70 0.08 -10.97
N GLY A 32 14.96 0.56 -9.74
CA GLY A 32 14.91 1.98 -9.39
C GLY A 32 13.57 2.43 -8.81
N THR A 33 13.38 3.74 -8.73
CA THR A 33 12.16 4.39 -8.27
C THR A 33 11.19 4.52 -9.43
N ARG A 34 10.01 3.92 -9.29
CA ARG A 34 8.99 3.92 -10.33
C ARG A 34 7.59 3.92 -9.76
N PHE A 35 6.61 4.10 -10.64
CA PHE A 35 5.21 3.95 -10.29
C PHE A 35 4.92 2.53 -9.73
N LYS A 36 4.32 2.49 -8.55
CA LYS A 36 3.93 1.25 -7.87
C LYS A 36 2.49 0.90 -8.24
N ARG A 37 2.33 -0.11 -9.10
CA ARG A 37 1.01 -0.63 -9.53
C ARG A 37 0.16 -1.15 -8.35
N LEU A 38 0.82 -1.69 -7.33
CA LEU A 38 0.25 -2.16 -6.08
C LEU A 38 1.12 -1.61 -4.94
N ILE A 39 0.51 -1.01 -3.93
CA ILE A 39 1.18 -0.62 -2.69
C ILE A 39 0.69 -1.56 -1.59
N LYS A 40 1.63 -2.25 -0.95
CA LYS A 40 1.38 -3.19 0.14
C LYS A 40 0.88 -2.47 1.40
N ASP A 41 0.36 -3.23 2.35
CA ASP A 41 0.06 -2.67 3.68
C ASP A 41 1.36 -2.12 4.29
N GLN A 42 1.26 -0.94 4.92
CA GLN A 42 2.39 -0.20 5.48
C GLN A 42 2.68 -0.55 6.94
N ASN A 43 1.89 -1.44 7.52
CA ASN A 43 2.08 -1.88 8.88
C ASN A 43 3.22 -2.93 8.87
N ASP A 44 4.22 -2.77 9.73
CA ASP A 44 5.50 -3.52 9.70
C ASP A 44 5.26 -5.03 9.74
N HIS A 45 5.31 -5.65 8.56
CA HIS A 45 4.97 -7.05 8.44
C HIS A 45 5.96 -7.82 7.56
N SER A 46 6.33 -9.00 8.04
CA SER A 46 7.31 -9.93 7.47
C SER A 46 6.88 -10.50 6.10
N ASP A 47 7.77 -11.27 5.46
CA ASP A 47 7.47 -11.92 4.17
C ASP A 47 6.27 -12.89 4.23
N LEU A 48 6.05 -13.53 5.39
CA LEU A 48 4.82 -14.24 5.75
C LEU A 48 4.20 -13.60 6.98
N GLU A 49 2.88 -13.39 6.95
CA GLU A 49 2.13 -12.69 7.99
C GLU A 49 1.09 -13.64 8.60
N GLU A 50 1.47 -14.32 9.68
CA GLU A 50 0.54 -15.15 10.43
C GLU A 50 -0.45 -14.28 11.23
N GLY A 51 -1.71 -14.74 11.31
CA GLY A 51 -2.76 -14.06 12.09
C GLY A 51 -3.59 -13.04 11.33
N ILE A 52 -3.23 -12.71 10.09
CA ILE A 52 -4.09 -11.92 9.19
C ILE A 52 -5.19 -12.81 8.64
N ARG A 53 -6.44 -12.44 8.89
CA ARG A 53 -7.63 -13.19 8.48
C ARG A 53 -8.32 -12.61 7.24
N ARG A 54 -7.99 -11.36 6.90
CA ARG A 54 -8.64 -10.63 5.80
C ARG A 54 -7.66 -9.69 5.12
N LEU A 55 -7.58 -9.80 3.79
CA LEU A 55 -6.95 -8.81 2.93
C LEU A 55 -8.03 -7.92 2.30
N VAL A 56 -7.94 -6.61 2.53
CA VAL A 56 -8.81 -5.59 1.90
C VAL A 56 -8.04 -4.94 0.77
N LEU A 57 -8.54 -5.07 -0.45
CA LEU A 57 -8.04 -4.35 -1.62
C LEU A 57 -8.84 -3.06 -1.80
N CYS A 58 -8.16 -1.92 -1.92
CA CYS A 58 -8.79 -0.63 -2.15
C CYS A 58 -8.02 0.20 -3.17
N SER A 59 -8.60 1.33 -3.60
CA SER A 59 -7.94 2.24 -4.55
C SER A 59 -8.27 3.70 -4.21
N GLY A 60 -7.25 4.56 -4.28
CA GLY A 60 -7.38 5.98 -4.01
C GLY A 60 -7.73 6.31 -2.55
N LYS A 61 -8.49 7.39 -2.35
CA LYS A 61 -8.66 8.05 -1.05
C LYS A 61 -9.23 7.19 0.08
N VAL A 62 -10.04 6.18 -0.26
CA VAL A 62 -10.74 5.34 0.75
C VAL A 62 -9.75 4.59 1.64
N TYR A 63 -8.51 4.40 1.18
CA TYR A 63 -7.42 3.84 1.98
C TYR A 63 -7.25 4.56 3.33
N TYR A 64 -7.25 5.90 3.32
CA TYR A 64 -6.99 6.67 4.54
C TYR A 64 -8.12 6.50 5.56
N GLU A 65 -9.36 6.48 5.10
CA GLU A 65 -10.53 6.22 5.96
C GLU A 65 -10.48 4.81 6.55
N LEU A 66 -10.12 3.80 5.75
CA LEU A 66 -9.99 2.42 6.21
C LEU A 66 -8.84 2.23 7.21
N ASP A 67 -7.70 2.86 6.97
CA ASP A 67 -6.53 2.77 7.85
C ASP A 67 -6.77 3.48 9.18
N GLU A 68 -7.43 4.65 9.18
CA GLU A 68 -7.87 5.32 10.41
C GLU A 68 -8.82 4.47 11.24
N GLU A 69 -9.84 3.87 10.62
CA GLU A 69 -10.78 2.99 11.34
C GLU A 69 -10.10 1.71 11.85
N ARG A 70 -9.19 1.12 11.07
CA ARG A 70 -8.39 -0.02 11.53
C ARG A 70 -7.57 0.33 12.76
N LYS A 71 -6.90 1.49 12.77
CA LYS A 71 -6.13 1.99 13.91
C LYS A 71 -7.00 2.22 15.14
N LYS A 72 -8.19 2.81 14.97
CA LYS A 72 -9.17 3.02 16.07
C LYS A 72 -9.66 1.70 16.65
N ALA A 73 -9.96 0.72 15.80
CA ALA A 73 -10.41 -0.61 16.20
C ALA A 73 -9.27 -1.51 16.74
N GLN A 74 -8.01 -1.07 16.65
CA GLN A 74 -6.82 -1.88 16.96
C GLN A 74 -6.82 -3.22 16.22
N GLY A 75 -7.37 -3.23 14.99
CA GLY A 75 -7.51 -4.43 14.16
C GLY A 75 -6.16 -4.85 13.59
N LYS A 76 -5.55 -5.86 14.21
CA LYS A 76 -4.26 -6.42 13.77
C LYS A 76 -4.38 -7.59 12.79
N ASP A 77 -5.59 -8.07 12.57
CA ASP A 77 -5.91 -9.24 11.75
C ASP A 77 -6.37 -8.87 10.33
N VAL A 78 -6.29 -7.59 9.96
CA VAL A 78 -6.71 -7.07 8.66
C VAL A 78 -5.56 -6.33 8.00
N ALA A 79 -5.17 -6.82 6.82
CA ALA A 79 -4.23 -6.16 5.94
C ALA A 79 -4.97 -5.29 4.92
N ILE A 80 -4.45 -4.09 4.63
CA ILE A 80 -5.03 -3.16 3.65
C ILE A 80 -4.01 -2.89 2.53
N CYS A 81 -4.31 -3.33 1.32
CA CYS A 81 -3.47 -3.10 0.14
C CYS A 81 -4.13 -2.17 -0.87
N ARG A 82 -3.34 -1.29 -1.49
CA ARG A 82 -3.80 -0.34 -2.50
C ARG A 82 -3.48 -0.79 -3.91
N VAL A 83 -4.51 -0.91 -4.74
CA VAL A 83 -4.40 -1.13 -6.19
C VAL A 83 -4.42 0.23 -6.88
N GLU A 84 -3.24 0.73 -7.22
CA GLU A 84 -3.06 2.05 -7.85
C GLU A 84 -3.27 1.98 -9.36
N GLN A 85 -2.99 0.82 -9.98
CA GLN A 85 -3.27 0.56 -11.39
C GLN A 85 -4.47 -0.39 -11.55
N LEU A 86 -5.61 0.12 -12.01
CA LEU A 86 -6.78 -0.72 -12.29
C LEU A 86 -6.74 -1.35 -13.69
N CYS A 87 -6.13 -0.67 -14.66
CA CYS A 87 -6.00 -1.15 -16.03
C CYS A 87 -4.62 -0.79 -16.61
N PRO A 88 -3.88 -1.77 -17.19
CA PRO A 88 -4.15 -3.21 -17.12
C PRO A 88 -4.06 -3.71 -15.67
N PHE A 89 -4.96 -4.63 -15.29
CA PHE A 89 -5.08 -5.09 -13.91
C PHE A 89 -3.86 -5.94 -13.50
N PRO A 90 -3.23 -5.66 -12.34
CA PRO A 90 -1.95 -6.26 -11.95
C PRO A 90 -2.14 -7.62 -11.25
N TYR A 91 -2.67 -8.61 -11.98
CA TYR A 91 -2.90 -9.97 -11.46
C TYR A 91 -1.64 -10.59 -10.85
N ASP A 92 -0.48 -10.35 -11.47
CA ASP A 92 0.82 -10.85 -11.03
C ASP A 92 1.20 -10.37 -9.62
N LEU A 93 0.93 -9.10 -9.33
CA LEU A 93 1.26 -8.49 -8.05
C LEU A 93 0.24 -8.88 -6.97
N ILE A 94 -1.05 -8.89 -7.31
CA ILE A 94 -2.11 -9.25 -6.36
C ILE A 94 -1.97 -10.72 -5.95
N GLN A 95 -1.68 -11.62 -6.89
CA GLN A 95 -1.47 -13.03 -6.56
C GLN A 95 -0.25 -13.23 -5.65
N ARG A 96 0.83 -12.46 -5.84
CA ARG A 96 1.99 -12.49 -4.93
C ARG A 96 1.64 -11.98 -3.54
N GLU A 97 0.82 -10.93 -3.47
CA GLU A 97 0.40 -10.36 -2.19
C GLU A 97 -0.51 -11.31 -1.41
N LEU A 98 -1.49 -11.93 -2.09
CA LEU A 98 -2.37 -12.93 -1.47
C LEU A 98 -1.60 -14.11 -0.86
N LYS A 99 -0.46 -14.50 -1.45
CA LYS A 99 0.38 -15.60 -0.92
C LYS A 99 1.12 -15.26 0.38
N ARG A 100 1.18 -13.99 0.79
CA ARG A 100 1.82 -13.57 2.05
C ARG A 100 0.96 -13.87 3.28
N TYR A 101 -0.34 -14.10 3.05
CA TYR A 101 -1.35 -14.30 4.09
C TYR A 101 -1.89 -15.74 4.01
N PRO A 102 -1.34 -16.67 4.81
CA PRO A 102 -1.75 -18.08 4.81
C PRO A 102 -3.14 -18.32 5.42
#